data_AF-A0A3C0W687-F1
#
_entry.id   AF-A0A3C0W687-F1
#
_cell.length_a   1.000
_cell.length_b   1.000
_cell.length_c   1.000
_cell.angle_alpha   90.00
_cell.angle_beta   90.00
_cell.angle_gamma   90.00
#
_symmetry.space_group_name_H-M   'P 1'
#
loop_
_entity.id
_entity.type
_entity.pdbx_description
1 polymer ?
#
loop_
_entity_poly.entity_id
_entity_poly.type
_entity_poly.pdbx_seq_one_letter_code
_entity_poly.pdbx_strand_id
1 'polypeptide(L)'
;LVNAVDLVLGQEALQGRAIFEVFDADVQSSGFPTDPARILDYVEQRYLARVRPQAIRNFGTVLAKSLLKGVPAHLDVVRPKVEAALVAVRDRAAAAWPDVVASVVRLLDALDPADRPRAIAFVAAFPDFWPLVQEPTRTALQETVNNAVGANLTDYLLLKGVAFAPFRAPILALIAVLDREALAREIAASPLPELWPQAVELYAQSGSFRGSEANFDAYITPYTGRLDTMALDQLLDAVAATGQNYAASGTSALLLSVVRNAGAGRLPSADARNRFYQMLLRAHRRDAFGEVVALFEADGWTPPPREREDEDD
;
A
#
# COMPACT_ATOMS: atom_id res chain seq x y z
N LEU A 1 42.93 -40.35 12.85
CA LEU A 1 42.18 -39.27 13.53
C LEU A 1 42.60 -37.90 12.98
N VAL A 2 42.42 -37.68 11.68
CA VAL A 2 42.71 -36.39 11.02
C VAL A 2 41.55 -35.99 10.08
N ASN A 3 40.78 -36.95 9.55
CA ASN A 3 39.64 -36.69 8.66
C ASN A 3 38.30 -36.34 9.35
N ALA A 4 38.25 -36.21 10.68
CA ALA A 4 36.99 -35.91 11.40
C ALA A 4 36.88 -34.44 11.83
N VAL A 5 37.95 -33.65 11.70
CA VAL A 5 37.98 -32.24 12.12
C VAL A 5 37.65 -31.30 10.96
N ASP A 6 38.03 -31.66 9.72
CA ASP A 6 37.74 -30.85 8.53
C ASP A 6 36.26 -30.87 8.08
N LEU A 7 35.49 -31.88 8.51
CA LEU A 7 34.04 -31.94 8.26
C LEU A 7 33.20 -31.21 9.31
N VAL A 8 33.80 -30.83 10.44
CA VAL A 8 33.10 -30.17 11.56
C VAL A 8 33.34 -28.65 11.55
N LEU A 9 34.38 -28.17 10.87
CA LEU A 9 34.71 -26.74 10.74
C LEU A 9 34.12 -26.07 9.48
N GLY A 10 33.35 -26.79 8.67
CA GLY A 10 32.76 -26.29 7.41
C GLY A 10 31.29 -25.83 7.48
N GLN A 11 30.65 -25.80 8.65
CA GLN A 11 29.22 -25.46 8.76
C GLN A 11 28.94 -24.25 9.67
N GLU A 12 29.23 -23.04 9.19
CA GLU A 12 28.39 -21.88 9.52
C GLU A 12 27.96 -21.10 8.26
N ALA A 13 26.65 -20.80 8.21
CA ALA A 13 25.91 -19.86 7.37
C ALA A 13 25.71 -20.06 5.84
N LEU A 14 25.94 -21.23 5.24
CA LEU A 14 25.62 -21.45 3.80
C LEU A 14 24.11 -21.58 3.49
N GLN A 15 23.31 -22.19 4.38
CA GLN A 15 21.92 -22.55 4.05
C GLN A 15 20.94 -21.36 4.05
N GLY A 16 21.11 -20.39 4.95
CA GLY A 16 20.21 -19.22 5.02
C GLY A 16 20.29 -18.31 3.80
N ARG A 17 21.51 -18.15 3.24
CA ARG A 17 21.74 -17.40 2.00
C ARG A 17 21.16 -18.14 0.79
N ALA A 18 21.30 -19.46 0.73
CA ALA A 18 20.70 -20.27 -0.34
C ALA A 18 19.16 -20.20 -0.33
N ILE A 19 18.51 -20.22 0.85
CA ILE A 19 17.06 -20.02 0.97
C ILE A 19 16.67 -18.65 0.41
N PHE A 20 17.41 -17.60 0.79
CA PHE A 20 17.14 -16.25 0.29
C PHE A 20 17.34 -16.12 -1.22
N GLU A 21 18.37 -16.74 -1.81
CA GLU A 21 18.59 -16.71 -3.27
C GLU A 21 17.41 -17.34 -4.04
N VAL A 22 16.84 -18.44 -3.53
CA VAL A 22 15.63 -19.03 -4.11
C VAL A 22 14.42 -18.12 -3.91
N PHE A 23 14.24 -17.56 -2.71
CA PHE A 23 13.15 -16.63 -2.42
C PHE A 23 13.22 -15.37 -3.30
N ASP A 24 14.41 -14.82 -3.49
CA ASP A 24 14.65 -13.59 -4.26
C ASP A 24 14.21 -13.75 -5.73
N ALA A 25 14.55 -14.89 -6.35
CA ALA A 25 14.06 -15.19 -7.69
C ALA A 25 12.55 -15.45 -7.73
N ASP A 26 12.03 -16.16 -6.73
CA ASP A 26 10.63 -16.57 -6.70
C ASP A 26 9.68 -15.40 -6.44
N VAL A 27 9.98 -14.51 -5.50
CA VAL A 27 9.12 -13.39 -5.08
C VAL A 27 8.82 -12.39 -6.21
N GLN A 28 9.74 -12.32 -7.18
CA GLN A 28 9.64 -11.51 -8.39
C GLN A 28 8.84 -12.19 -9.50
N SER A 29 8.61 -13.50 -9.41
CA SER A 29 7.90 -14.25 -10.43
C SER A 29 6.39 -13.96 -10.43
N SER A 30 5.75 -14.13 -11.58
CA SER A 30 4.29 -14.07 -11.72
C SER A 30 3.56 -15.21 -10.99
N GLY A 31 4.27 -16.28 -10.63
CA GLY A 31 3.74 -17.41 -9.89
C GLY A 31 3.67 -17.17 -8.37
N PHE A 32 4.37 -16.15 -7.85
CA PHE A 32 4.36 -15.87 -6.42
C PHE A 32 3.03 -15.24 -5.98
N PRO A 33 2.38 -15.74 -4.90
CA PRO A 33 1.09 -15.22 -4.46
C PRO A 33 1.11 -13.72 -4.17
N THR A 34 -0.01 -13.04 -4.44
CA THR A 34 -0.20 -11.61 -4.13
C THR A 34 -1.13 -11.38 -2.95
N ASP A 35 -2.00 -12.33 -2.64
CA ASP A 35 -2.86 -12.31 -1.46
C ASP A 35 -2.05 -12.60 -0.18
N PRO A 36 -2.09 -11.73 0.85
CA PRO A 36 -1.30 -11.90 2.06
C PRO A 36 -1.47 -13.27 2.74
N ALA A 37 -2.70 -13.79 2.87
CA ALA A 37 -2.93 -15.07 3.52
C ALA A 37 -2.28 -16.23 2.73
N ARG A 38 -2.39 -16.20 1.40
CA ARG A 38 -1.71 -17.17 0.54
C ARG A 38 -0.18 -17.05 0.58
N ILE A 39 0.37 -15.85 0.76
CA ILE A 39 1.82 -15.66 0.94
C ILE A 39 2.28 -16.38 2.21
N LEU A 40 1.55 -16.25 3.32
CA LEU A 40 1.92 -16.91 4.59
C LEU A 40 2.03 -18.43 4.42
N ASP A 41 1.01 -19.06 3.84
CA ASP A 41 0.99 -20.51 3.64
C ASP A 41 2.06 -20.98 2.64
N TYR A 42 2.27 -20.22 1.56
CA TYR A 42 3.30 -20.52 0.57
C TYR A 42 4.72 -20.43 1.18
N VAL A 43 4.97 -19.37 1.96
CA VAL A 43 6.27 -19.16 2.60
C VAL A 43 6.55 -20.24 3.64
N GLU A 44 5.56 -20.62 4.44
CA GLU A 44 5.69 -21.74 5.36
C GLU A 44 6.09 -23.01 4.62
N GLN A 45 5.31 -23.42 3.62
CA GLN A 45 5.52 -24.70 2.93
C GLN A 45 6.86 -24.76 2.19
N ARG A 46 7.29 -23.65 1.58
CA ARG A 46 8.46 -23.62 0.70
C ARG A 46 9.76 -23.26 1.39
N TYR A 47 9.71 -22.37 2.38
CA TYR A 47 10.92 -21.77 2.97
C TYR A 47 11.11 -22.07 4.46
N LEU A 48 10.07 -22.50 5.18
CA LEU A 48 10.14 -22.73 6.63
C LEU A 48 9.98 -24.21 7.01
N ALA A 49 9.07 -24.92 6.34
CA ALA A 49 8.74 -26.30 6.64
C ALA A 49 9.96 -27.21 6.45
N ARG A 50 10.28 -28.00 7.49
CA ARG A 50 11.40 -28.94 7.51
C ARG A 50 12.78 -28.28 7.35
N VAL A 51 12.88 -26.96 7.56
CA VAL A 51 14.14 -26.21 7.60
C VAL A 51 14.65 -26.11 9.03
N ARG A 52 15.98 -26.16 9.21
CA ARG A 52 16.60 -26.04 10.54
C ARG A 52 16.36 -24.63 11.13
N PRO A 53 16.13 -24.48 12.45
CA PRO A 53 15.88 -23.18 13.08
C PRO A 53 16.94 -22.11 12.77
N GLN A 54 18.22 -22.47 12.74
CA GLN A 54 19.31 -21.55 12.40
C GLN A 54 19.22 -20.99 10.97
N ALA A 55 18.75 -21.79 10.00
CA ALA A 55 18.57 -21.33 8.63
C ALA A 55 17.36 -20.40 8.50
N ILE A 56 16.27 -20.69 9.25
CA ILE A 56 15.10 -19.81 9.34
C ILE A 56 15.47 -18.47 9.99
N ARG A 57 16.25 -18.49 11.08
CA ARG A 57 16.78 -17.29 11.73
C ARG A 57 17.56 -16.42 10.75
N ASN A 58 18.47 -17.03 9.99
CA ASN A 58 19.25 -16.33 8.97
C ASN A 58 18.34 -15.74 7.88
N PHE A 59 17.37 -16.52 7.38
CA PHE A 59 16.42 -16.06 6.38
C PHE A 59 15.61 -14.84 6.87
N GLY A 60 15.00 -14.93 8.06
CA GLY A 60 14.26 -13.82 8.67
C GLY A 60 15.13 -12.57 8.89
N THR A 61 16.38 -12.75 9.28
CA THR A 61 17.35 -11.64 9.43
C THR A 61 17.67 -10.98 8.09
N VAL A 62 17.82 -11.75 7.02
CA VAL A 62 18.07 -11.21 5.67
C VAL A 62 16.84 -10.46 5.14
N LEU A 63 15.63 -10.99 5.32
CA LEU A 63 14.38 -10.29 4.98
C LEU A 63 14.29 -8.94 5.71
N ALA A 64 14.52 -8.92 7.03
CA ALA A 64 14.49 -7.68 7.78
C ALA A 64 15.58 -6.70 7.32
N LYS A 65 16.79 -7.20 7.02
CA LYS A 65 17.87 -6.38 6.47
C LYS A 65 17.50 -5.77 5.11
N SER A 66 16.86 -6.52 4.21
CA SER A 66 16.41 -5.96 2.93
C SER A 66 15.37 -4.86 3.12
N LEU A 67 14.46 -5.02 4.09
CA LEU A 67 13.46 -3.99 4.42
C LEU A 67 14.07 -2.72 5.04
N LEU A 68 15.11 -2.88 5.87
CA LEU A 68 15.75 -1.78 6.60
C LEU A 68 16.81 -1.04 5.79
N LYS A 69 17.57 -1.75 4.94
CA LYS A 69 18.71 -1.20 4.19
C LYS A 69 18.45 -1.05 2.70
N GLY A 70 17.35 -1.58 2.17
CA GLY A 70 17.05 -1.53 0.72
C GLY A 70 18.01 -2.33 -0.14
N VAL A 71 18.62 -3.37 0.43
CA VAL A 71 19.59 -4.22 -0.29
C VAL A 71 19.10 -5.66 -0.34
N PRO A 72 18.92 -6.24 -1.53
CA PRO A 72 19.09 -5.62 -2.86
C PRO A 72 17.94 -4.68 -3.26
N ALA A 73 18.22 -3.66 -4.09
CA ALA A 73 17.29 -2.58 -4.40
C ALA A 73 16.03 -3.03 -5.17
N HIS A 74 16.13 -4.08 -5.99
CA HIS A 74 14.97 -4.58 -6.75
C HIS A 74 13.86 -5.13 -5.86
N LEU A 75 14.17 -5.51 -4.61
CA LEU A 75 13.16 -5.99 -3.66
C LEU A 75 12.23 -4.88 -3.15
N ASP A 76 12.56 -3.60 -3.34
CA ASP A 76 11.67 -2.50 -2.95
C ASP A 76 10.37 -2.49 -3.74
N VAL A 77 10.41 -2.92 -5.01
CA VAL A 77 9.22 -3.03 -5.88
C VAL A 77 8.25 -4.08 -5.35
N VAL A 78 8.76 -5.11 -4.67
CA VAL A 78 7.98 -6.21 -4.08
C VAL A 78 7.96 -6.16 -2.55
N ARG A 79 8.25 -4.99 -1.95
CA ARG A 79 8.34 -4.82 -0.49
C ARG A 79 7.16 -5.41 0.28
N PRO A 80 5.88 -5.25 -0.14
CA PRO A 80 4.75 -5.86 0.57
C PRO A 80 4.82 -7.38 0.65
N LYS A 81 5.39 -8.06 -0.37
CA LYS A 81 5.59 -9.51 -0.35
C LYS A 81 6.70 -9.91 0.63
N VAL A 82 7.75 -9.09 0.73
CA VAL A 82 8.86 -9.29 1.69
C VAL A 82 8.36 -9.07 3.13
N GLU A 83 7.54 -8.05 3.37
CA GLU A 83 6.85 -7.84 4.65
C GLU A 83 5.99 -9.05 5.03
N ALA A 84 5.14 -9.53 4.12
CA ALA A 84 4.30 -10.71 4.35
C ALA A 84 5.12 -11.99 4.60
N ALA A 85 6.28 -12.14 3.92
CA ALA A 85 7.19 -13.25 4.19
C ALA A 85 7.81 -13.16 5.60
N LEU A 86 8.17 -11.96 6.07
CA LEU A 86 8.67 -11.77 7.43
C LEU A 86 7.57 -12.00 8.49
N VAL A 87 6.32 -11.63 8.19
CA VAL A 87 5.14 -12.00 8.98
C VAL A 87 4.99 -13.52 9.07
N ALA A 88 5.18 -14.24 7.96
CA ALA A 88 5.15 -15.71 7.97
C ALA A 88 6.25 -16.30 8.88
N VAL A 89 7.46 -15.73 8.88
CA VAL A 89 8.53 -16.14 9.81
C VAL A 89 8.11 -15.90 11.27
N ARG A 90 7.53 -14.73 11.59
CA ARG A 90 7.02 -14.42 12.93
C ARG A 90 5.96 -15.43 13.39
N ASP A 91 4.97 -15.69 12.53
CA ASP A 91 3.77 -16.42 12.92
C ASP A 91 3.95 -17.94 12.86
N ARG A 92 4.80 -18.45 11.95
CA ARG A 92 4.95 -19.89 11.69
C ARG A 92 6.27 -20.47 12.19
N ALA A 93 7.25 -19.65 12.61
CA ALA A 93 8.55 -20.13 13.10
C ALA A 93 8.86 -19.65 14.53
N ALA A 94 7.96 -19.94 15.47
CA ALA A 94 8.05 -19.51 16.87
C ALA A 94 9.42 -19.82 17.55
N ALA A 95 10.05 -20.95 17.21
CA ALA A 95 11.34 -21.33 17.78
C ALA A 95 12.52 -20.45 17.32
N ALA A 96 12.46 -19.89 16.10
CA ALA A 96 13.52 -19.04 15.54
C ALA A 96 13.24 -17.54 15.75
N TRP A 97 11.99 -17.15 15.99
CA TRP A 97 11.57 -15.76 16.05
C TRP A 97 12.30 -14.91 17.11
N PRO A 98 12.54 -15.35 18.36
CA PRO A 98 13.26 -14.55 19.34
C PRO A 98 14.66 -14.11 18.87
N ASP A 99 15.37 -14.98 18.16
CA ASP A 99 16.70 -14.67 17.62
C ASP A 99 16.65 -13.73 16.42
N VAL A 100 15.58 -13.80 15.62
CA VAL A 100 15.31 -12.84 14.56
C VAL A 100 15.03 -11.47 15.18
N VAL A 101 14.16 -11.40 16.20
CA VAL A 101 13.85 -10.17 16.94
C VAL A 101 15.13 -9.52 17.48
N ALA A 102 15.98 -10.28 18.17
CA ALA A 102 17.25 -9.78 18.69
C ALA A 102 18.20 -9.26 17.59
N SER A 103 18.17 -9.86 16.40
CA SER A 103 18.95 -9.38 15.26
C SER A 103 18.38 -8.10 14.66
N VAL A 104 17.06 -8.00 14.54
CA VAL A 104 16.37 -6.81 14.02
C VAL A 104 16.53 -5.61 14.94
N VAL A 105 16.38 -5.78 16.26
CA VAL A 105 16.60 -4.70 17.23
C VAL A 105 18.02 -4.15 17.10
N ARG A 106 19.03 -5.01 17.02
CA ARG A 106 20.43 -4.58 16.78
C ARG A 106 20.62 -3.83 15.46
N LEU A 107 19.91 -4.24 14.40
CA LEU A 107 19.96 -3.53 13.12
C LEU A 107 19.32 -2.14 13.19
N LEU A 108 18.22 -2.01 13.93
CA LEU A 108 17.53 -0.73 14.16
C LEU A 108 18.40 0.23 14.99
N ASP A 109 19.02 -0.26 16.06
CA ASP A 109 19.87 0.57 16.93
C ASP A 109 21.21 0.97 16.29
N ALA A 110 21.67 0.23 15.27
CA ALA A 110 22.90 0.52 14.52
C ALA A 110 22.63 1.16 13.15
N LEU A 111 21.44 1.73 12.94
CA LEU A 111 21.01 2.21 11.64
C LEU A 111 21.64 3.56 11.26
N ASP A 112 22.10 3.68 10.02
CA ASP A 112 22.61 4.93 9.46
C ASP A 112 21.48 5.96 9.26
N PRO A 113 21.75 7.27 9.34
CA PRO A 113 20.73 8.31 9.14
C PRO A 113 19.97 8.19 7.81
N ALA A 114 20.65 7.75 6.74
CA ALA A 114 20.06 7.60 5.41
C ALA A 114 18.98 6.51 5.34
N ASP A 115 19.01 5.52 6.22
CA ASP A 115 18.07 4.40 6.22
C ASP A 115 16.87 4.64 7.15
N ARG A 116 16.83 5.75 7.89
CA ARG A 116 15.77 6.03 8.86
C ARG A 116 14.35 6.05 8.26
N PRO A 117 14.10 6.56 7.04
CA PRO A 117 12.79 6.44 6.38
C PRO A 117 12.30 4.98 6.28
N ARG A 118 13.22 4.05 5.99
CA ARG A 118 12.93 2.61 5.90
C ARG A 118 12.65 1.99 7.27
N ALA A 119 13.36 2.43 8.31
CA ALA A 119 13.09 2.01 9.68
C ALA A 119 11.74 2.52 10.18
N ILE A 120 11.35 3.76 9.84
CA ILE A 120 10.02 4.30 10.12
C ILE A 120 8.94 3.44 9.46
N ALA A 121 9.09 3.12 8.17
CA ALA A 121 8.19 2.21 7.47
C ALA A 121 8.17 0.80 8.10
N PHE A 122 9.32 0.29 8.51
CA PHE A 122 9.44 -1.02 9.16
C PHE A 122 8.71 -1.07 10.50
N VAL A 123 8.93 -0.08 11.38
CA VAL A 123 8.26 -0.01 12.68
C VAL A 123 6.75 0.14 12.52
N ALA A 124 6.29 0.85 11.48
CA ALA A 124 4.87 0.92 11.19
C ALA A 124 4.25 -0.41 10.74
N ALA A 125 4.99 -1.22 9.99
CA ALA A 125 4.56 -2.57 9.62
C ALA A 125 4.69 -3.58 10.78
N PHE A 126 5.65 -3.37 11.69
CA PHE A 126 5.95 -4.25 12.82
C PHE A 126 6.05 -3.44 14.15
N PRO A 127 4.92 -2.93 14.67
CA PRO A 127 4.91 -2.02 15.82
C PRO A 127 5.48 -2.64 17.11
N ASP A 128 5.47 -3.97 17.22
CA ASP A 128 5.99 -4.71 18.38
C ASP A 128 7.50 -4.54 18.59
N PHE A 129 8.25 -4.03 17.58
CA PHE A 129 9.67 -3.70 17.73
C PHE A 129 9.91 -2.37 18.46
N TRP A 130 8.93 -1.45 18.45
CA TRP A 130 9.07 -0.14 19.07
C TRP A 130 9.44 -0.14 20.56
N PRO A 131 8.83 -0.98 21.43
CA PRO A 131 9.24 -1.04 22.83
C PRO A 131 10.62 -1.68 23.04
N LEU A 132 11.19 -2.36 22.03
CA LEU A 132 12.44 -3.12 22.13
C LEU A 132 13.69 -2.32 21.71
N VAL A 133 13.50 -1.29 20.89
CA VAL A 133 14.60 -0.41 20.45
C VAL A 133 15.03 0.56 21.55
N GLN A 134 16.29 0.99 21.50
CA GLN A 134 16.84 1.91 22.48
C GLN A 134 16.20 3.30 22.37
N GLU A 135 16.14 4.02 23.49
CA GLU A 135 15.58 5.37 23.55
C GLU A 135 16.23 6.34 22.54
N PRO A 136 17.56 6.39 22.37
CA PRO A 136 18.18 7.27 21.37
C PRO A 136 17.72 6.96 19.94
N THR A 137 17.52 5.69 19.61
CA THR A 137 16.98 5.25 18.31
C THR A 137 15.56 5.76 18.14
N ARG A 138 14.70 5.60 19.15
CA ARG A 138 13.32 6.12 19.14
C ARG A 138 13.29 7.63 18.93
N THR A 139 14.09 8.37 19.70
CA THR A 139 14.23 9.82 19.55
C THR A 139 14.68 10.19 18.14
N ALA A 140 15.69 9.51 17.58
CA ALA A 140 16.20 9.81 16.24
C ALA A 140 15.17 9.54 15.13
N LEU A 141 14.37 8.48 15.24
CA LEU A 141 13.29 8.20 14.30
C LEU A 141 12.17 9.23 14.41
N GLN A 142 11.77 9.61 15.64
CA GLN A 142 10.77 10.65 15.86
C GLN A 142 11.22 12.00 15.28
N GLU A 143 12.46 12.40 15.54
CA GLU A 143 13.04 13.63 15.01
C GLU A 143 13.19 13.60 13.49
N THR A 144 13.44 12.43 12.89
CA THR A 144 13.48 12.30 11.43
C THR A 144 12.11 12.61 10.82
N VAL A 145 11.02 12.16 11.46
CA VAL A 145 9.67 12.48 11.02
C VAL A 145 9.33 13.95 11.28
N ASN A 146 9.63 14.47 12.48
CA ASN A 146 9.31 15.85 12.86
C ASN A 146 10.02 16.90 11.98
N ASN A 147 11.23 16.59 11.50
CA ASN A 147 12.03 17.49 10.69
C ASN A 147 11.91 17.24 9.17
N ALA A 148 11.04 16.31 8.74
CA ALA A 148 10.83 16.03 7.33
C ALA A 148 10.12 17.21 6.63
N VAL A 149 10.60 17.56 5.44
CA VAL A 149 10.05 18.66 4.62
C VAL A 149 9.60 18.11 3.27
N GLY A 150 8.33 18.31 2.92
CA GLY A 150 7.70 17.69 1.73
C GLY A 150 8.45 17.98 0.43
N ALA A 151 8.91 19.22 0.25
CA ALA A 151 9.66 19.65 -0.94
C ALA A 151 11.00 18.92 -1.14
N ASN A 152 11.58 18.36 -0.06
CA ASN A 152 12.88 17.68 -0.09
C ASN A 152 12.75 16.17 0.15
N LEU A 153 11.53 15.63 0.14
CA LEU A 153 11.31 14.22 0.41
C LEU A 153 11.79 13.38 -0.77
N THR A 154 12.89 12.65 -0.57
CA THR A 154 13.48 11.77 -1.59
C THR A 154 13.08 10.31 -1.43
N ASP A 155 12.77 9.89 -0.20
CA ASP A 155 12.29 8.54 0.13
C ASP A 155 10.88 8.64 0.75
N TYR A 156 9.88 8.36 -0.07
CA TYR A 156 8.48 8.40 0.34
C TYR A 156 8.08 7.23 1.25
N LEU A 157 8.94 6.22 1.46
CA LEU A 157 8.67 5.17 2.45
C LEU A 157 8.44 5.75 3.86
N LEU A 158 9.00 6.93 4.15
CA LEU A 158 8.71 7.67 5.38
C LEU A 158 7.19 7.81 5.62
N LEU A 159 6.39 8.03 4.57
CA LEU A 159 4.95 8.25 4.66
C LEU A 159 4.19 7.00 5.15
N LYS A 160 4.72 5.80 4.94
CA LYS A 160 4.16 4.57 5.50
C LYS A 160 4.14 4.57 7.03
N GLY A 161 4.97 5.42 7.66
CA GLY A 161 4.94 5.64 9.09
C GLY A 161 3.58 6.12 9.63
N VAL A 162 2.69 6.62 8.77
CA VAL A 162 1.37 7.14 9.14
C VAL A 162 0.50 6.11 9.85
N ALA A 163 0.73 4.81 9.59
CA ALA A 163 0.03 3.70 10.24
C ALA A 163 0.44 3.50 11.72
N PHE A 164 1.51 4.17 12.17
CA PHE A 164 2.01 4.06 13.53
C PHE A 164 1.72 5.32 14.35
N ALA A 165 1.04 5.15 15.48
CA ALA A 165 0.53 6.28 16.28
C ALA A 165 1.60 7.33 16.66
N PRO A 166 2.82 6.97 17.12
CA PRO A 166 3.88 7.95 17.40
C PRO A 166 4.30 8.84 16.22
N PHE A 167 4.20 8.33 14.98
CA PHE A 167 4.60 9.09 13.79
C PHE A 167 3.41 9.73 13.05
N ARG A 168 2.18 9.37 13.42
CA ARG A 168 0.99 9.68 12.63
C ARG A 168 0.78 11.18 12.42
N ALA A 169 0.75 11.96 13.49
CA ALA A 169 0.45 13.40 13.40
C ALA A 169 1.44 14.18 12.51
N PRO A 170 2.77 14.07 12.70
CA PRO A 170 3.71 14.78 11.82
C PRO A 170 3.70 14.26 10.37
N ILE A 171 3.42 12.97 10.14
CA ILE A 171 3.28 12.46 8.76
C ILE A 171 2.01 12.98 8.09
N LEU A 172 0.89 13.09 8.80
CA LEU A 172 -0.33 13.71 8.25
C LEU A 172 -0.09 15.18 7.87
N ALA A 173 0.66 15.92 8.69
CA ALA A 173 1.06 17.29 8.37
C ALA A 173 1.97 17.35 7.12
N LEU A 174 2.86 16.38 6.96
CA LEU A 174 3.71 16.25 5.77
C LEU A 174 2.89 15.93 4.51
N ILE A 175 1.94 15.00 4.61
CA ILE A 175 1.00 14.66 3.54
C ILE A 175 0.21 15.90 3.11
N ALA A 176 -0.27 16.70 4.07
CA ALA A 176 -1.08 17.90 3.81
C ALA A 176 -0.40 18.94 2.90
N VAL A 177 0.93 18.92 2.79
CA VAL A 177 1.72 19.90 2.04
C VAL A 177 2.43 19.31 0.81
N LEU A 178 2.13 18.06 0.43
CA LEU A 178 2.67 17.47 -0.79
C LEU A 178 2.18 18.25 -2.02
N ASP A 179 3.09 18.53 -2.95
CA ASP A 179 2.70 19.05 -4.26
C ASP A 179 2.11 17.94 -5.14
N ARG A 180 1.54 18.34 -6.29
CA ARG A 180 0.89 17.43 -7.25
C ARG A 180 1.82 16.32 -7.73
N GLU A 181 3.08 16.64 -8.00
CA GLU A 181 4.04 15.68 -8.56
C GLU A 181 4.48 14.66 -7.51
N ALA A 182 4.78 15.12 -6.30
CA ALA A 182 5.10 14.27 -5.16
C ALA A 182 3.93 13.36 -4.79
N LEU A 183 2.70 13.89 -4.77
CA LEU A 183 1.49 13.12 -4.50
C LEU A 183 1.25 12.05 -5.57
N ALA A 184 1.35 12.39 -6.86
CA ALA A 184 1.18 11.42 -7.94
C ALA A 184 2.22 10.29 -7.88
N ARG A 185 3.50 10.64 -7.64
CA ARG A 185 4.57 9.65 -7.47
C ARG A 185 4.30 8.71 -6.30
N GLU A 186 3.87 9.25 -5.16
CA GLU A 186 3.62 8.42 -4.00
C GLU A 186 2.37 7.54 -4.17
N ILE A 187 1.28 8.07 -4.73
CA ILE A 187 0.09 7.25 -5.00
C ILE A 187 0.41 6.09 -5.95
N ALA A 188 1.23 6.34 -6.98
CA ALA A 188 1.66 5.30 -7.90
C ALA A 188 2.53 4.22 -7.23
N ALA A 189 3.37 4.61 -6.27
CA ALA A 189 4.24 3.68 -5.54
C ALA A 189 3.49 2.92 -4.43
N SER A 190 2.64 3.62 -3.67
CA SER A 190 1.94 3.13 -2.50
C SER A 190 0.67 3.98 -2.25
N PRO A 191 -0.50 3.57 -2.76
CA PRO A 191 -1.75 4.30 -2.57
C PRO A 191 -2.27 4.13 -1.13
N LEU A 192 -1.74 4.96 -0.23
CA LEU A 192 -2.10 5.02 1.19
C LEU A 192 -3.50 5.64 1.38
N PRO A 193 -4.34 5.14 2.29
CA PRO A 193 -5.66 5.72 2.55
C PRO A 193 -5.62 7.22 2.89
N GLU A 194 -4.59 7.67 3.59
CA GLU A 194 -4.41 9.07 3.98
C GLU A 194 -4.16 10.04 2.81
N LEU A 195 -3.76 9.52 1.65
CA LEU A 195 -3.54 10.32 0.43
C LEU A 195 -4.84 10.50 -0.38
N TRP A 196 -5.85 9.67 -0.12
CA TRP A 196 -7.11 9.66 -0.86
C TRP A 196 -7.85 11.01 -0.88
N PRO A 197 -7.99 11.75 0.25
CA PRO A 197 -8.71 13.03 0.24
C PRO A 197 -8.12 14.06 -0.74
N GLN A 198 -6.79 14.13 -0.86
CA GLN A 198 -6.15 15.01 -1.84
C GLN A 198 -6.25 14.47 -3.26
N ALA A 199 -6.13 13.16 -3.44
CA ALA A 199 -6.25 12.50 -4.73
C ALA A 199 -7.60 12.79 -5.38
N VAL A 200 -8.69 12.60 -4.62
CA VAL A 200 -10.05 12.83 -5.09
C VAL A 200 -10.35 14.31 -5.33
N GLU A 201 -9.83 15.21 -4.49
CA GLU A 201 -9.97 16.67 -4.68
C GLU A 201 -9.29 17.14 -5.97
N LEU A 202 -8.06 16.67 -6.23
CA LEU A 202 -7.33 17.00 -7.45
C LEU A 202 -8.04 16.52 -8.71
N TYR A 203 -8.63 15.32 -8.65
CA TYR A 203 -9.46 14.81 -9.74
C TYR A 203 -10.75 15.62 -9.91
N ALA A 204 -11.45 15.96 -8.81
CA ALA A 204 -12.67 16.75 -8.83
C ALA A 204 -12.45 18.12 -9.51
N GLN A 205 -11.29 18.75 -9.29
CA GLN A 205 -10.92 20.05 -9.84
C GLN A 205 -10.30 20.01 -11.26
N SER A 206 -10.48 18.93 -12.02
CA SER A 206 -9.86 18.82 -13.35
C SER A 206 -10.38 19.89 -14.32
N GLY A 207 -9.47 20.69 -14.88
CA GLY A 207 -9.81 21.85 -15.72
C GLY A 207 -9.97 21.56 -17.22
N SER A 208 -9.78 20.32 -17.68
CA SER A 208 -9.98 19.94 -19.08
C SER A 208 -10.35 18.46 -19.22
N PHE A 209 -10.96 18.06 -20.33
CA PHE A 209 -11.33 16.65 -20.57
C PHE A 209 -10.11 15.72 -20.51
N ARG A 210 -9.01 16.06 -21.21
CA ARG A 210 -7.77 15.28 -21.15
C ARG A 210 -7.13 15.31 -19.76
N GLY A 211 -7.19 16.45 -19.08
CA GLY A 211 -6.72 16.57 -17.71
C GLY A 211 -7.50 15.70 -16.74
N SER A 212 -8.81 15.55 -16.94
CA SER A 212 -9.66 14.67 -16.14
C SER A 212 -9.25 13.21 -16.29
N GLU A 213 -9.10 12.73 -17.52
CA GLU A 213 -8.65 11.35 -17.79
C GLU A 213 -7.26 11.10 -17.19
N ALA A 214 -6.30 12.03 -17.42
CA ALA A 214 -4.96 11.92 -16.85
C ALA A 214 -4.94 11.95 -15.31
N ASN A 215 -5.77 12.79 -14.69
CA ASN A 215 -5.90 12.86 -13.23
C ASN A 215 -6.58 11.60 -12.67
N PHE A 216 -7.56 11.03 -13.38
CA PHE A 216 -8.18 9.77 -12.98
C PHE A 216 -7.13 8.66 -12.95
N ASP A 217 -6.33 8.53 -14.00
CA ASP A 217 -5.28 7.52 -14.10
C ASP A 217 -4.18 7.70 -13.05
N ALA A 218 -3.78 8.95 -12.78
CA ALA A 218 -2.71 9.25 -11.82
C ALA A 218 -3.15 9.12 -10.37
N TYR A 219 -4.38 9.55 -10.04
CA TYR A 219 -4.83 9.74 -8.65
C TYR A 219 -5.88 8.73 -8.19
N ILE A 220 -6.72 8.19 -9.09
CA ILE A 220 -7.84 7.32 -8.71
C ILE A 220 -7.54 5.86 -9.03
N THR A 221 -7.13 5.55 -10.27
CA THR A 221 -6.87 4.18 -10.73
C THR A 221 -5.95 3.38 -9.79
N PRO A 222 -4.88 3.94 -9.18
CA PRO A 222 -4.01 3.21 -8.26
C PRO A 222 -4.73 2.64 -7.02
N TYR A 223 -5.88 3.19 -6.62
CA TYR A 223 -6.67 2.70 -5.49
C TYR A 223 -7.63 1.55 -5.83
N THR A 224 -7.66 1.09 -7.08
CA THR A 224 -8.52 -0.02 -7.50
C THR A 224 -8.32 -1.24 -6.58
N GLY A 225 -9.42 -1.83 -6.09
CA GLY A 225 -9.38 -2.96 -5.15
C GLY A 225 -9.20 -2.58 -3.68
N ARG A 226 -9.01 -1.30 -3.36
CA ARG A 226 -8.74 -0.82 -2.00
C ARG A 226 -9.79 0.16 -1.46
N LEU A 227 -10.64 0.69 -2.33
CA LEU A 227 -11.68 1.64 -1.93
C LEU A 227 -12.78 0.96 -1.12
N ASP A 228 -13.19 1.60 -0.03
CA ASP A 228 -14.39 1.26 0.71
C ASP A 228 -15.61 2.01 0.15
N THR A 229 -16.79 1.75 0.71
CA THR A 229 -18.03 2.40 0.25
C THR A 229 -17.98 3.92 0.36
N MET A 230 -17.38 4.47 1.42
CA MET A 230 -17.30 5.93 1.60
C MET A 230 -16.39 6.56 0.53
N ALA A 231 -15.26 5.93 0.21
CA ALA A 231 -14.37 6.41 -0.83
C ALA A 231 -15.00 6.27 -2.23
N LEU A 232 -15.79 5.22 -2.47
CA LEU A 232 -16.58 5.09 -3.70
C LEU A 232 -17.65 6.18 -3.83
N ASP A 233 -18.29 6.57 -2.73
CA ASP A 233 -19.25 7.69 -2.71
C ASP A 233 -18.56 9.01 -3.09
N GLN A 234 -17.40 9.28 -2.48
CA GLN A 234 -16.58 10.46 -2.81
C GLN A 234 -16.15 10.47 -4.27
N LEU A 235 -15.82 9.31 -4.85
CA LEU A 235 -15.48 9.20 -6.26
C LEU A 235 -16.67 9.56 -7.16
N LEU A 236 -17.89 9.11 -6.85
CA LEU A 236 -19.09 9.49 -7.61
C LEU A 236 -19.33 11.00 -7.55
N ASP A 237 -19.22 11.59 -6.36
CA ASP A 237 -19.36 13.04 -6.18
C ASP A 237 -18.25 13.79 -6.96
N ALA A 238 -17.02 13.29 -7.01
CA ALA A 238 -15.92 13.89 -7.77
C ALA A 238 -16.09 13.79 -9.30
N VAL A 239 -16.65 12.68 -9.81
CA VAL A 239 -17.02 12.56 -11.23
C VAL A 239 -18.11 13.58 -11.57
N ALA A 240 -19.06 13.81 -10.66
CA ALA A 240 -20.14 14.77 -10.82
C ALA A 240 -19.70 16.24 -10.66
N ALA A 241 -18.55 16.51 -10.04
CA ALA A 241 -18.13 17.84 -9.62
C ALA A 241 -17.99 18.86 -10.77
N THR A 242 -17.58 18.42 -11.95
CA THR A 242 -17.35 19.32 -13.10
C THR A 242 -17.76 18.69 -14.42
N GLY A 243 -18.13 19.53 -15.40
CA GLY A 243 -18.43 19.10 -16.75
C GLY A 243 -17.27 18.38 -17.43
N GLN A 244 -16.04 18.77 -17.12
CA GLN A 244 -14.84 18.13 -17.62
C GLN A 244 -14.73 16.68 -17.17
N ASN A 245 -15.18 16.36 -15.95
CA ASN A 245 -15.12 15.01 -15.40
C ASN A 245 -16.16 14.09 -16.02
N TYR A 246 -17.45 14.38 -15.87
CA TYR A 246 -18.48 13.48 -16.39
C TYR A 246 -18.58 13.49 -17.91
N ALA A 247 -18.11 14.55 -18.59
CA ALA A 247 -18.21 14.64 -20.05
C ALA A 247 -16.99 14.13 -20.82
N ALA A 248 -15.84 13.92 -20.17
CA ALA A 248 -14.70 13.25 -20.78
C ALA A 248 -15.05 11.83 -21.24
N SER A 249 -14.50 11.43 -22.38
CA SER A 249 -14.89 10.19 -23.08
C SER A 249 -14.56 8.93 -22.31
N GLY A 250 -13.42 8.91 -21.61
CA GLY A 250 -12.93 7.74 -20.90
C GLY A 250 -13.52 7.55 -19.50
N THR A 251 -14.12 8.59 -18.91
CA THR A 251 -14.51 8.58 -17.49
C THR A 251 -15.47 7.45 -17.14
N SER A 252 -16.45 7.14 -18.00
CA SER A 252 -17.43 6.09 -17.70
C SER A 252 -16.79 4.69 -17.67
N ALA A 253 -15.86 4.40 -18.58
CA ALA A 253 -15.13 3.15 -18.60
C ALA A 253 -14.15 3.02 -17.42
N LEU A 254 -13.45 4.11 -17.08
CA LEU A 254 -12.55 4.16 -15.91
C LEU A 254 -13.31 3.95 -14.60
N LEU A 255 -14.41 4.68 -14.39
CA LEU A 255 -15.27 4.52 -13.23
C LEU A 255 -15.82 3.09 -13.12
N LEU A 256 -16.32 2.54 -14.22
CA LEU A 256 -16.82 1.17 -14.26
C LEU A 256 -15.75 0.16 -13.83
N SER A 257 -14.52 0.32 -14.33
CA SER A 257 -13.39 -0.53 -13.96
C SER A 257 -13.11 -0.45 -12.46
N VAL A 258 -13.04 0.75 -11.88
CA VAL A 258 -12.79 0.94 -10.44
C VAL A 258 -13.89 0.29 -9.60
N VAL A 259 -15.17 0.55 -9.92
CA VAL A 259 -16.30 0.02 -9.13
C VAL A 259 -16.39 -1.50 -9.24
N ARG A 260 -16.27 -2.08 -10.44
CA ARG A 260 -16.26 -3.55 -10.62
C ARG A 260 -15.13 -4.22 -9.84
N ASN A 261 -14.00 -3.52 -9.70
CA ASN A 261 -12.81 -4.04 -9.05
C ASN A 261 -12.60 -3.47 -7.63
N ALA A 262 -13.61 -2.88 -6.97
CA ALA A 262 -13.45 -2.29 -5.63
C ALA A 262 -13.12 -3.31 -4.51
N GLY A 263 -13.19 -4.62 -4.84
CA GLY A 263 -12.90 -5.71 -3.91
C GLY A 263 -14.10 -6.05 -3.02
N ALA A 264 -14.22 -7.34 -2.65
CA ALA A 264 -15.27 -7.86 -1.76
C ALA A 264 -16.72 -7.51 -2.16
N GLY A 265 -16.99 -7.22 -3.43
CA GLY A 265 -18.31 -6.83 -3.92
C GLY A 265 -18.82 -5.50 -3.36
N ARG A 266 -17.93 -4.62 -2.87
CA ARG A 266 -18.32 -3.29 -2.38
C ARG A 266 -18.83 -2.43 -3.52
N LEU A 267 -19.85 -1.65 -3.22
CA LEU A 267 -20.45 -0.68 -4.13
C LEU A 267 -20.67 0.65 -3.38
N PRO A 268 -20.87 1.78 -4.10
CA PRO A 268 -21.28 3.05 -3.49
C PRO A 268 -22.61 2.89 -2.73
N SER A 269 -22.88 3.77 -1.77
CA SER A 269 -24.14 3.83 -1.04
C SER A 269 -25.31 4.20 -1.97
N ALA A 270 -26.53 3.82 -1.57
CA ALA A 270 -27.73 4.16 -2.33
C ALA A 270 -27.89 5.67 -2.53
N ASP A 271 -27.55 6.48 -1.51
CA ASP A 271 -27.65 7.93 -1.57
C ASP A 271 -26.66 8.54 -2.57
N ALA A 272 -25.42 8.06 -2.61
CA ALA A 272 -24.43 8.51 -3.59
C ALA A 272 -24.84 8.12 -5.03
N ARG A 273 -25.35 6.89 -5.22
CA ARG A 273 -25.90 6.46 -6.52
C ARG A 273 -27.08 7.33 -6.95
N ASN A 274 -27.97 7.69 -6.02
CA ASN A 274 -29.12 8.55 -6.29
C ASN A 274 -28.67 9.94 -6.76
N ARG A 275 -27.76 10.60 -6.02
CA ARG A 275 -27.21 11.91 -6.40
C ARG A 275 -26.52 11.87 -7.76
N PHE A 276 -25.68 10.86 -7.98
CA PHE A 276 -24.98 10.66 -9.24
C PHE A 276 -25.97 10.45 -10.39
N TYR A 277 -27.01 9.64 -10.20
CA TYR A 277 -28.03 9.40 -11.20
C TYR A 277 -28.82 10.66 -11.55
N GLN A 278 -29.21 11.49 -10.56
CA GLN A 278 -29.86 12.78 -10.83
C GLN A 278 -28.95 13.71 -11.65
N MET A 279 -27.66 13.75 -11.34
CA MET A 279 -26.68 14.49 -12.16
C MET A 279 -26.67 13.99 -13.61
N LEU A 280 -26.64 12.66 -13.83
CA LEU A 280 -26.65 12.09 -15.18
C LEU A 280 -27.90 12.47 -15.96
N LEU A 281 -29.06 12.57 -15.30
CA LEU A 281 -30.31 13.02 -15.93
C LEU A 281 -30.25 14.49 -16.32
N ARG A 282 -29.83 15.36 -15.39
CA ARG A 282 -29.71 16.82 -15.62
C ARG A 282 -28.70 17.15 -16.72
N ALA A 283 -27.58 16.43 -16.76
CA ALA A 283 -26.52 16.63 -17.75
C ALA A 283 -26.74 15.87 -19.08
N HIS A 284 -27.83 15.12 -19.22
CA HIS A 284 -28.09 14.23 -20.38
C HIS A 284 -26.96 13.22 -20.66
N ARG A 285 -26.36 12.66 -19.59
CA ARG A 285 -25.23 11.72 -19.66
C ARG A 285 -25.58 10.29 -19.27
N ARG A 286 -26.85 10.00 -18.96
CA ARG A 286 -27.31 8.66 -18.54
C ARG A 286 -26.82 7.55 -19.46
N ASP A 287 -26.93 7.72 -20.77
CA ASP A 287 -26.55 6.66 -21.72
C ASP A 287 -25.04 6.42 -21.76
N ALA A 288 -24.22 7.48 -21.61
CA ALA A 288 -22.77 7.34 -21.54
C ALA A 288 -22.28 6.56 -20.31
N PHE A 289 -23.06 6.55 -19.23
CA PHE A 289 -22.81 5.80 -18.00
C PHE A 289 -23.70 4.56 -17.85
N GLY A 290 -24.33 4.09 -18.93
CA GLY A 290 -25.31 3.01 -18.89
C GLY A 290 -24.79 1.72 -18.23
N GLU A 291 -23.53 1.34 -18.47
CA GLU A 291 -22.92 0.17 -17.82
C GLU A 291 -22.68 0.35 -16.31
N VAL A 292 -22.37 1.57 -15.87
CA VAL A 292 -22.22 1.89 -14.45
C VAL A 292 -23.58 1.81 -13.76
N VAL A 293 -24.63 2.34 -14.39
CA VAL A 293 -26.01 2.26 -13.89
C VAL A 293 -26.48 0.80 -13.84
N ALA A 294 -26.25 0.02 -14.88
CA ALA A 294 -26.61 -1.41 -14.91
C ALA A 294 -25.88 -2.22 -13.82
N LEU A 295 -24.62 -1.86 -13.52
CA LEU A 295 -23.89 -2.46 -12.40
C LEU A 295 -24.56 -2.15 -11.05
N PHE A 296 -25.06 -0.93 -10.86
CA PHE A 296 -25.81 -0.58 -9.66
C PHE A 296 -27.13 -1.34 -9.57
N GLU A 297 -27.89 -1.47 -10.66
CA GLU A 297 -29.17 -2.19 -10.66
C GLU A 297 -29.02 -3.69 -10.36
N ALA A 298 -27.85 -4.27 -10.67
CA ALA A 298 -27.58 -5.69 -10.45
C ALA A 298 -27.60 -6.12 -8.97
N ASP A 299 -27.43 -5.19 -8.02
CA ASP A 299 -27.54 -5.47 -6.58
C ASP A 299 -28.93 -5.18 -5.98
N GLY A 300 -29.90 -4.83 -6.84
CA GLY A 300 -31.28 -4.51 -6.45
C GLY A 300 -31.53 -3.02 -6.19
N TRP A 301 -30.55 -2.14 -6.40
CA TRP A 301 -30.81 -0.70 -6.41
C TRP A 301 -31.74 -0.30 -7.56
N THR A 302 -32.73 0.54 -7.25
CA THR A 302 -33.69 1.06 -8.23
C THR A 302 -33.45 2.56 -8.46
N PRO A 303 -33.29 3.02 -9.70
CA PRO A 303 -33.08 4.43 -9.98
C PRO A 303 -34.25 5.30 -9.46
N PRO A 304 -33.95 6.43 -8.78
CA PRO A 304 -34.99 7.35 -8.36
C PRO A 304 -35.64 8.05 -9.57
N PRO A 305 -36.92 8.47 -9.47
CA PRO A 305 -37.52 9.31 -10.49
C PRO A 305 -36.75 10.64 -10.62
N ARG A 306 -36.78 11.25 -11.80
CA ARG A 306 -36.16 12.59 -11.99
C ARG A 306 -36.75 13.57 -10.98
N GLU A 307 -35.88 14.23 -10.23
CA GLU A 307 -36.29 15.33 -9.36
C GLU A 307 -36.89 16.45 -10.21
N ARG A 308 -37.99 17.06 -9.72
CA ARG A 308 -38.53 18.26 -10.35
C ARG A 308 -37.47 19.34 -10.17
N GLU A 309 -37.10 19.99 -11.28
CA GLU A 309 -36.38 21.25 -11.17
C GLU A 309 -37.36 22.21 -10.50
N ASP A 310 -37.06 22.64 -9.27
CA ASP A 310 -37.74 23.78 -8.71
C ASP A 310 -37.46 24.93 -9.69
N GLU A 311 -38.50 25.40 -10.37
CA GLU A 311 -38.46 26.60 -11.19
C GLU A 311 -38.14 27.76 -10.23
N ASP A 312 -36.86 28.02 -9.98
CA ASP A 312 -36.40 29.27 -9.40
C ASP A 312 -36.58 30.37 -10.47
N ASP A 313 -37.51 31.28 -10.18
CA ASP A 313 -37.82 32.55 -10.90
C ASP A 313 -36.57 33.42 -11.19
#